data_AF-A0A396HMG1-F1
#
_entry.id   AF-A0A396HMG1-F1
#
_cell.length_a   1.000
_cell.length_b   1.000
_cell.length_c   1.000
_cell.angle_alpha   90.00
_cell.angle_beta   90.00
_cell.angle_gamma   90.00
#
_symmetry.space_group_name_H-M   'P 1'
#
loop_
_entity.id
_entity.type
_entity.pdbx_description
1 polymer ?
#
loop_
_entity_poly.entity_id
_entity_poly.type
_entity_poly.pdbx_seq_one_letter_code
_entity_poly.pdbx_strand_id
1 'polypeptide(L)'
;MDHLKVRELNDRLMMAERAFTDRDGLLGIPWYKHLIYGPSKHNNYGSQSFPGIYDAAKMARSLHSAESWSQVQHEVWRVSRVIKHASLVLSGQLT
;
A
#
# COMPACT_ATOMS: atom_id res chain seq x y z
N MET A 1 -3.48 35.93 2.07
CA MET A 1 -3.45 34.44 2.06
C MET A 1 -2.93 33.98 3.41
N ASP A 2 -3.59 33.06 4.08
CA ASP A 2 -3.14 32.52 5.36
C ASP A 2 -2.07 31.44 5.10
N HIS A 3 -0.80 31.80 5.28
CA HIS A 3 0.33 30.93 5.01
C HIS A 3 0.34 29.67 5.90
N LEU A 4 -0.26 29.72 7.09
CA LEU A 4 -0.32 28.57 7.99
C LEU A 4 -1.30 27.52 7.47
N LYS A 5 -2.48 27.94 6.98
CA LYS A 5 -3.46 27.02 6.36
C LYS A 5 -2.93 26.36 5.09
N VAL A 6 -2.17 27.09 4.28
CA VAL A 6 -1.53 26.52 3.08
C VAL A 6 -0.47 25.48 3.48
N ARG A 7 0.33 25.78 4.51
CA ARG A 7 1.33 24.83 5.03
C ARG A 7 0.67 23.57 5.57
N GLU A 8 -0.38 23.71 6.37
CA GLU A 8 -1.12 22.59 6.93
C GLU A 8 -1.69 21.66 5.83
N LEU A 9 -2.28 22.23 4.79
CA LEU A 9 -2.79 21.46 3.64
C LEU A 9 -1.66 20.71 2.93
N ASN A 10 -0.53 21.37 2.68
CA ASN A 10 0.63 20.75 2.03
C ASN A 10 1.21 19.59 2.86
N ASP A 11 1.29 19.78 4.19
CA ASP A 11 1.78 18.74 5.10
C ASP A 11 0.86 17.51 5.06
N ARG A 12 -0.48 17.71 5.06
CA ARG A 12 -1.45 16.60 4.93
C ARG A 12 -1.31 15.87 3.59
N LEU A 13 -1.16 16.59 2.48
CA LEU A 13 -0.96 15.98 1.15
C LEU A 13 0.33 15.13 1.11
N MET A 14 1.43 15.65 1.65
CA MET A 14 2.68 14.91 1.74
C MET A 14 2.55 13.66 2.62
N MET A 15 1.89 13.79 3.77
CA MET A 15 1.74 12.68 4.72
C MET A 15 0.77 11.61 4.22
N ALA A 16 -0.23 11.99 3.43
CA ALA A 16 -1.17 11.04 2.81
C ALA A 16 -0.45 10.04 1.91
N GLU A 17 0.49 10.51 1.09
CA GLU A 17 1.30 9.62 0.23
C GLU A 17 2.18 8.68 1.08
N ARG A 18 2.78 9.21 2.15
CA ARG A 18 3.59 8.41 3.08
C ARG A 18 2.76 7.35 3.80
N ALA A 19 1.48 7.60 4.05
CA ALA A 19 0.58 6.67 4.71
C ALA A 19 0.32 5.39 3.88
N PHE A 20 0.60 5.39 2.57
CA PHE A 20 0.58 4.19 1.72
C PHE A 20 1.77 3.26 1.90
N THR A 21 2.74 3.65 2.74
CA THR A 21 3.92 2.84 3.03
C THR A 21 3.73 1.97 4.28
N ASP A 22 4.27 0.76 4.23
CA ASP A 22 4.23 -0.20 5.33
C ASP A 22 5.65 -0.62 5.72
N ARG A 23 5.94 -0.70 7.03
CA ARG A 23 7.31 -0.93 7.53
C ARG A 23 7.85 -2.30 7.16
N ASP A 24 6.99 -3.30 6.95
CA ASP A 24 7.42 -4.65 6.60
C ASP A 24 7.74 -4.75 5.09
N GLY A 25 7.15 -3.86 4.28
CA GLY A 25 7.31 -3.85 2.83
C GLY A 25 6.65 -5.03 2.14
N LEU A 26 6.98 -5.26 0.87
CA LEU A 26 6.40 -6.37 0.11
C LEU A 26 7.04 -7.70 0.47
N LEU A 27 6.26 -8.78 0.39
CA LEU A 27 6.76 -10.14 0.63
C LEU A 27 7.89 -10.49 -0.36
N GLY A 28 9.08 -10.77 0.18
CA GLY A 28 10.29 -11.06 -0.58
C GLY A 28 11.04 -9.82 -1.10
N ILE A 29 10.50 -8.61 -0.91
CA ILE A 29 11.15 -7.34 -1.28
C ILE A 29 10.98 -6.35 -0.10
N PRO A 30 11.63 -6.61 1.04
CA PRO A 30 11.39 -5.86 2.26
C PRO A 30 11.74 -4.38 2.11
N TRP A 31 12.64 -3.99 1.21
CA TRP A 31 12.98 -2.58 0.99
C TRP A 31 11.87 -1.81 0.23
N TYR A 32 10.96 -2.50 -0.46
CA TYR A 32 9.86 -1.84 -1.19
C TYR A 32 8.66 -1.66 -0.25
N LYS A 33 8.43 -0.43 0.21
CA LYS A 33 7.45 -0.14 1.26
C LYS A 33 6.07 0.24 0.75
N HIS A 34 5.96 0.61 -0.52
CA HIS A 34 4.74 1.19 -1.08
C HIS A 34 3.74 0.09 -1.48
N LEU A 35 2.53 0.11 -0.89
CA LEU A 35 1.55 -0.98 -1.06
C LEU A 35 0.55 -0.79 -2.22
N ILE A 36 0.37 0.45 -2.71
CA ILE A 36 -0.65 0.74 -3.75
C ILE A 36 -0.11 0.51 -5.16
N TYR A 37 1.13 0.91 -5.39
CA TYR A 37 1.82 0.72 -6.67
C TYR A 37 3.25 0.28 -6.41
N GLY A 38 3.79 -0.55 -7.31
CA GLY A 38 5.18 -0.95 -7.26
C GLY A 38 5.67 -1.75 -8.47
N PRO A 39 6.94 -2.17 -8.45
CA PRO A 39 7.50 -2.95 -9.53
C PRO A 39 6.77 -4.29 -9.60
N SER A 40 6.42 -4.72 -10.81
CA SER A 40 5.99 -6.11 -10.99
C SER A 40 7.20 -7.03 -10.81
N LYS A 41 7.08 -8.05 -9.95
CA LYS A 41 8.12 -9.10 -9.81
C LYS A 41 8.49 -9.77 -11.14
N HIS A 42 7.59 -9.73 -12.12
CA HIS A 42 7.73 -10.41 -13.40
C HIS A 42 7.98 -9.47 -14.58
N ASN A 43 7.97 -8.14 -14.35
CA ASN A 43 8.26 -7.14 -15.37
C ASN A 43 8.77 -5.85 -14.71
N ASN A 44 10.08 -5.62 -14.73
CA ASN A 44 10.70 -4.44 -14.12
C ASN A 44 10.34 -3.12 -14.81
N TYR A 45 9.70 -3.16 -15.99
CA TYR A 45 9.22 -1.96 -16.70
C TYR A 45 7.74 -1.65 -16.43
N GLY A 46 6.97 -2.65 -15.99
CA GLY A 46 5.55 -2.50 -15.68
C GLY A 46 5.34 -2.11 -14.22
N SER A 47 4.66 -0.98 -13.99
CA SER A 47 4.09 -0.71 -12.67
C SER A 47 2.88 -1.61 -12.45
N GLN A 48 2.79 -2.17 -11.26
CA GLN A 48 1.70 -3.02 -10.85
C GLN A 48 0.95 -2.38 -9.69
N SER A 49 -0.37 -2.27 -9.83
CA SER A 49 -1.25 -1.89 -8.74
C SER A 49 -1.38 -3.06 -7.77
N PHE A 50 -1.31 -2.76 -6.48
CA PHE A 50 -1.42 -3.72 -5.38
C PHE A 50 -0.53 -4.96 -5.56
N PRO A 51 0.80 -4.79 -5.68
CA PRO A 51 1.71 -5.87 -6.03
C PRO A 51 1.64 -7.06 -5.06
N GLY A 52 1.48 -6.80 -3.76
CA GLY A 52 1.32 -7.86 -2.75
C GLY A 52 0.08 -8.74 -2.98
N ILE A 53 -1.07 -8.12 -3.24
CA ILE A 53 -2.33 -8.84 -3.55
C ILE A 53 -2.19 -9.63 -4.85
N TYR A 54 -1.62 -9.02 -5.89
CA TYR A 54 -1.44 -9.69 -7.18
C TYR A 54 -0.56 -10.93 -7.05
N ASP A 55 0.59 -10.81 -6.38
CA ASP A 55 1.52 -11.92 -6.17
C ASP A 55 0.88 -13.03 -5.34
N ALA A 56 0.20 -12.68 -4.24
CA ALA A 56 -0.51 -13.65 -3.40
C ALA A 56 -1.61 -14.38 -4.20
N ALA A 57 -2.40 -13.66 -5.00
CA ALA A 57 -3.46 -14.25 -5.81
C ALA A 57 -2.91 -15.12 -6.95
N LYS A 58 -1.75 -14.77 -7.53
CA LYS A 58 -1.05 -15.61 -8.50
C LYS A 58 -0.58 -16.92 -7.85
N MET A 59 0.03 -16.83 -6.67
CA MET A 59 0.48 -18.00 -5.91
C MET A 59 -0.70 -18.90 -5.48
N ALA A 60 -1.80 -18.31 -5.02
CA ALA A 60 -2.96 -19.07 -4.58
C ALA A 60 -3.62 -19.86 -5.71
N ARG A 61 -3.69 -19.25 -6.90
CA ARG A 61 -4.17 -19.94 -8.11
C ARG A 61 -3.26 -21.10 -8.54
N SER A 62 -1.95 -21.03 -8.30
CA SER A 62 -1.04 -22.12 -8.67
C SER A 62 -1.03 -23.26 -7.65
N LEU A 63 -1.19 -22.96 -6.35
CA LEU A 63 -1.10 -23.96 -5.28
C LEU A 63 -2.43 -24.65 -4.96
N HIS A 64 -3.57 -24.04 -5.31
CA HIS A 64 -4.92 -24.56 -5.08
C HIS A 64 -5.20 -24.95 -3.60
N SER A 65 -4.54 -24.31 -2.63
CA SER A 65 -4.68 -24.62 -1.20
C SER A 65 -5.41 -23.52 -0.44
N ALA A 66 -6.17 -23.88 0.61
CA ALA A 66 -6.84 -22.89 1.47
C ALA A 66 -5.84 -21.95 2.17
N GLU A 67 -4.66 -22.47 2.56
CA GLU A 67 -3.60 -21.68 3.18
C GLU A 67 -3.11 -20.57 2.24
N SER A 68 -2.98 -20.83 0.95
CA SER A 68 -2.54 -19.81 -0.02
C SER A 68 -3.54 -18.65 -0.16
N TRP A 69 -4.84 -18.91 0.03
CA TRP A 69 -5.86 -17.86 0.07
C TRP A 69 -5.82 -17.01 1.34
N SER A 70 -5.30 -17.55 2.45
CA SER A 70 -5.09 -16.74 3.67
C SER A 70 -4.07 -15.62 3.45
N GLN A 71 -3.05 -15.85 2.61
CA GLN A 71 -2.07 -14.83 2.22
C GLN A 71 -2.71 -13.71 1.40
N VAL A 72 -3.65 -14.05 0.52
CA VAL A 72 -4.42 -13.04 -0.24
C VAL A 72 -5.23 -12.16 0.72
N GLN A 73 -5.93 -12.77 1.68
CA GLN A 73 -6.68 -12.03 2.69
C GLN A 73 -5.78 -11.12 3.53
N HIS A 74 -4.59 -11.60 3.91
CA HIS A 74 -3.61 -10.82 4.64
C HIS A 74 -3.19 -9.55 3.86
N GLU A 75 -2.82 -9.70 2.58
CA GLU A 75 -2.41 -8.56 1.75
C GLU A 75 -3.57 -7.58 1.48
N VAL A 76 -4.80 -8.08 1.28
CA VAL A 76 -6.00 -7.23 1.17
C VAL A 76 -6.21 -6.40 2.43
N TRP A 77 -6.04 -6.99 3.60
CA TRP A 77 -6.17 -6.28 4.87
C TRP A 77 -5.08 -5.21 5.05
N ARG A 78 -3.83 -5.51 4.67
CA ARG A 78 -2.72 -4.53 4.71
C ARG A 78 -3.01 -3.33 3.82
N VAL A 79 -3.43 -3.57 2.57
CA VAL A 79 -3.81 -2.51 1.63
C VAL A 79 -4.99 -1.69 2.15
N SER A 80 -6.04 -2.36 2.66
CA SER A 80 -7.22 -1.67 3.21
C SER A 80 -6.86 -0.76 4.39
N ARG A 81 -5.95 -1.23 5.26
CA ARG A 81 -5.44 -0.45 6.39
C ARG A 81 -4.73 0.82 5.93
N VAL A 82 -3.81 0.74 4.96
CA VAL A 82 -3.06 1.93 4.51
C VAL A 82 -3.94 2.91 3.75
N ILE A 83 -4.93 2.43 2.98
CA ILE A 83 -5.93 3.30 2.33
C ILE A 83 -6.74 4.05 3.38
N LYS A 84 -7.20 3.34 4.42
CA LYS A 84 -7.92 3.98 5.53
C LYS A 84 -7.05 5.02 6.23
N HIS A 85 -5.77 4.70 6.47
CA HIS A 85 -4.84 5.61 7.11
C HIS A 85 -4.63 6.88 6.27
N ALA A 86 -4.34 6.76 4.98
CA ALA A 86 -4.19 7.89 4.07
C ALA A 86 -5.45 8.77 4.02
N SER A 87 -6.64 8.15 3.98
CA SER A 87 -7.92 8.87 4.05
C SER A 87 -8.06 9.70 5.34
N LEU A 88 -7.66 9.15 6.48
CA LEU A 88 -7.73 9.86 7.76
C LEU A 88 -6.73 11.03 7.82
N VAL A 89 -5.52 10.85 7.30
CA VAL A 89 -4.51 11.92 7.19
C VAL A 89 -5.00 13.06 6.30
N LEU A 90 -5.58 12.75 5.13
CA LEU A 90 -6.15 13.75 4.23
C LEU A 90 -7.29 14.56 4.88
N SER A 91 -8.14 13.89 5.65
CA SER A 91 -9.22 14.54 6.40
C SER A 91 -8.74 15.37 7.61
N GLY A 92 -7.46 15.27 7.98
CA GLY A 92 -6.90 15.93 9.16
C GLY A 92 -7.31 15.31 10.49
N GLN A 93 -7.75 14.04 10.49
CA GLN A 93 -8.15 13.31 11.71
C GLN A 93 -6.97 12.59 12.37
N LEU A 94 -5.88 12.39 11.63
CA LEU A 94 -4.58 11.93 12.10
C LEU A 94 -3.57 13.00 11.70
N THR A 95 -3.33 13.96 12.60
CA THR A 95 -2.27 14.97 12.50
C THR A 95 -1.09 14.55 13.36
#